data_AF-B0EQ39-F1
#
_entry.id   AF-B0EQ39-F1
#
_cell.length_a   1.000
_cell.length_b   1.000
_cell.length_c   1.000
_cell.angle_alpha   90.00
_cell.angle_beta   90.00
_cell.angle_gamma   90.00
#
_symmetry.space_group_name_H-M   'P 1'
#
loop_
_entity.id
_entity.type
_entity.pdbx_description
1 polymer ?
#
loop_
_entity_poly.entity_id
_entity_poly.type
_entity_poly.pdbx_seq_one_letter_code
_entity_poly.pdbx_strand_id
1 'polypeptide(L)'
;MNTTLLSYFCCLVSVVFYGSNYIVVKKFPTGDGMFFQFTLTLGIFLTALFLEFLTNPTHQFYPFAMLGGMIWATGNLLTVPVIQTIGVSLGISIWGISNLAIGWCTGTFGLFGIDAQPVDNQILNCVGASLACISVPFYGFIKSMEQKKIEEMEEVKEKE
;
A
#
# COMPACT_ATOMS: atom_id res chain seq x y z
N MET A 1 -9.67 -27.84 9.94
CA MET A 1 -9.05 -27.10 8.81
C MET A 1 -7.92 -26.29 9.39
N ASN A 2 -6.68 -26.46 8.93
CA ASN A 2 -5.51 -25.77 9.50
C ASN A 2 -5.72 -24.25 9.36
N THR A 3 -6.14 -23.59 10.44
CA THR A 3 -6.42 -22.14 10.47
C THR A 3 -5.22 -21.34 9.96
N THR A 4 -4.01 -21.79 10.30
CA THR A 4 -2.74 -21.26 9.80
C THR A 4 -2.62 -21.33 8.27
N LEU A 5 -2.98 -22.46 7.66
CA LEU A 5 -2.93 -22.63 6.19
C LEU A 5 -3.93 -21.69 5.51
N LEU A 6 -5.13 -21.58 6.08
CA LEU A 6 -6.15 -20.66 5.59
C LEU A 6 -5.66 -19.20 5.67
N SER A 7 -5.04 -18.79 6.79
CA SER A 7 -4.46 -17.45 6.94
C SER A 7 -3.38 -17.17 5.91
N TYR A 8 -2.46 -18.11 5.67
CA TYR A 8 -1.44 -17.96 4.62
C TYR A 8 -2.04 -17.84 3.23
N PHE A 9 -3.08 -18.64 2.93
CA PHE A 9 -3.80 -18.54 1.66
C PHE A 9 -4.48 -17.17 1.50
N CYS A 10 -5.17 -16.69 2.53
CA CYS A 10 -5.78 -15.34 2.53
C CYS A 10 -4.72 -14.24 2.36
N CYS A 11 -3.54 -14.37 2.97
CA CYS A 11 -2.44 -13.44 2.78
C CYS A 11 -1.94 -13.42 1.34
N LEU A 12 -1.76 -14.59 0.71
CA LEU A 12 -1.36 -14.70 -0.70
C LEU A 12 -2.36 -14.02 -1.63
N VAL A 13 -3.66 -14.27 -1.42
CA VAL A 13 -4.72 -13.61 -2.17
C VAL A 13 -4.63 -12.09 -2.00
N SER A 14 -4.52 -11.61 -0.75
CA SER A 14 -4.40 -10.18 -0.45
C SER A 14 -3.21 -9.52 -1.17
N VAL A 15 -2.03 -10.16 -1.15
CA VAL A 15 -0.82 -9.66 -1.82
C VAL A 15 -1.03 -9.49 -3.32
N VAL A 16 -1.71 -10.43 -3.98
CA VAL A 16 -1.99 -10.34 -5.43
C VAL A 16 -2.93 -9.18 -5.73
N PHE A 17 -4.00 -9.01 -4.97
CA PHE A 17 -4.98 -7.93 -5.19
C PHE A 17 -4.39 -6.54 -4.87
N TYR A 18 -3.70 -6.39 -3.74
CA TYR A 18 -3.06 -5.12 -3.37
C TYR A 18 -1.90 -4.77 -4.30
N GLY A 19 -1.08 -5.75 -4.71
CA GLY A 19 0.03 -5.53 -5.63
C GLY A 19 -0.41 -5.17 -7.05
N SER A 20 -1.59 -5.61 -7.48
CA SER A 20 -2.11 -5.37 -8.83
C SER A 20 -2.99 -4.13 -8.98
N ASN A 21 -3.46 -3.54 -7.87
CA ASN A 21 -4.40 -2.42 -7.85
C ASN A 21 -3.96 -1.26 -8.78
N TYR A 22 -2.68 -0.88 -8.70
CA TYR A 22 -2.11 0.23 -9.49
C TYR A 22 -1.50 -0.21 -10.82
N ILE A 23 -1.71 -1.45 -11.28
CA ILE A 23 -1.30 -1.84 -12.65
C ILE A 23 -2.16 -1.13 -13.69
N VAL A 24 -3.44 -0.87 -13.38
CA VAL A 24 -4.39 -0.23 -14.29
C VAL A 24 -3.94 1.18 -14.67
N VAL A 25 -3.30 1.91 -13.74
CA VAL A 25 -2.81 3.28 -13.99
C VAL A 25 -1.65 3.33 -14.98
N LYS A 26 -0.99 2.20 -15.25
CA LYS A 26 0.03 2.08 -16.31
C LYS A 26 -0.59 1.92 -17.69
N LYS A 27 -1.78 1.32 -17.78
CA LYS A 27 -2.45 1.01 -19.05
C LYS A 27 -3.35 2.14 -19.52
N PHE A 28 -3.94 2.88 -18.60
CA PHE A 28 -4.87 3.97 -18.89
C PHE A 28 -4.32 5.29 -18.37
N PRO A 29 -4.42 6.39 -19.14
CA PRO A 29 -3.97 7.70 -18.70
C PRO A 29 -4.75 8.09 -17.44
N THR A 30 -4.04 8.29 -16.34
CA THR A 30 -4.64 8.45 -15.01
C THR A 30 -5.29 9.83 -14.81
N GLY A 31 -5.27 10.69 -15.81
CA GLY A 31 -5.88 12.03 -15.76
C GLY A 31 -5.45 12.78 -14.49
N ASP A 32 -6.43 13.37 -13.80
CA ASP A 32 -6.27 13.98 -12.49
C ASP A 32 -6.26 12.93 -11.36
N GLY A 33 -5.21 12.92 -10.54
CA GLY A 33 -5.07 12.03 -9.40
C GLY A 33 -6.18 12.16 -8.36
N MET A 34 -6.81 13.34 -8.24
CA MET A 34 -7.94 13.56 -7.34
C MET A 34 -9.19 12.80 -7.79
N PHE A 35 -9.48 12.83 -9.10
CA PHE A 35 -10.61 12.10 -9.67
C PHE A 35 -10.39 10.59 -9.59
N PHE A 36 -9.16 10.14 -9.83
CA PHE A 36 -8.79 8.74 -9.64
C PHE A 36 -9.02 8.29 -8.18
N GLN A 37 -8.54 9.07 -7.21
CA GLN A 37 -8.69 8.74 -5.79
C GLN A 37 -10.16 8.77 -5.35
N PHE A 38 -10.95 9.73 -5.82
CA PHE A 38 -12.38 9.77 -5.56
C PHE A 38 -13.09 8.51 -6.10
N THR A 39 -12.80 8.13 -7.34
CA THR A 39 -13.40 6.93 -7.95
C THR A 39 -13.00 5.65 -7.22
N LEU A 40 -11.73 5.53 -6.83
CA LEU A 40 -11.20 4.39 -6.08
C LEU A 40 -11.85 4.27 -4.69
N THR A 41 -11.95 5.38 -3.95
CA THR A 41 -12.60 5.40 -2.64
C THR A 41 -14.10 5.14 -2.72
N LEU A 42 -14.79 5.61 -3.77
CA LEU A 42 -16.20 5.30 -4.01
C LEU A 42 -16.41 3.80 -4.26
N GLY A 43 -15.54 3.15 -5.03
CA GLY A 43 -15.60 1.69 -5.26
C GLY A 43 -15.39 0.89 -3.96
N ILE A 44 -14.42 1.30 -3.13
CA ILE A 44 -14.19 0.68 -1.81
C ILE A 44 -15.41 0.89 -0.90
N PHE A 45 -16.02 2.07 -0.91
CA PHE A 45 -17.20 2.36 -0.11
C PHE A 45 -18.41 1.51 -0.54
N LEU A 46 -18.69 1.40 -1.83
CA LEU A 46 -19.80 0.59 -2.34
C LEU A 46 -19.61 -0.90 -2.06
N THR A 47 -18.39 -1.42 -2.22
CA THR A 47 -18.08 -2.82 -1.89
C THR A 47 -18.18 -3.09 -0.40
N ALA A 48 -17.72 -2.18 0.46
CA ALA A 48 -17.87 -2.28 1.90
C ALA A 48 -19.34 -2.24 2.35
N LEU A 49 -20.15 -1.33 1.78
CA LEU A 49 -21.60 -1.28 2.03
C LEU A 49 -22.28 -2.60 1.65
N PHE A 50 -21.96 -3.15 0.47
CA PHE A 50 -22.53 -4.41 0.02
C PHE A 50 -22.19 -5.58 0.98
N LEU A 51 -20.93 -5.65 1.44
CA LEU A 51 -20.50 -6.68 2.40
C LEU A 51 -21.16 -6.51 3.78
N GLU A 52 -21.36 -5.27 4.23
CA GLU A 52 -22.02 -4.96 5.50
C GLU A 52 -23.47 -5.48 5.50
N PHE A 53 -24.23 -5.21 4.43
CA PHE A 53 -25.61 -5.71 4.29
C PHE A 53 -25.71 -7.24 4.23
N LEU A 54 -24.68 -7.93 3.73
CA LEU A 54 -24.66 -9.39 3.64
C LEU A 54 -24.25 -10.07 4.95
N THR A 55 -23.36 -9.45 5.72
CA THR A 55 -22.64 -10.13 6.81
C THR A 55 -23.10 -9.68 8.19
N ASN A 56 -23.59 -8.43 8.33
CA ASN A 56 -23.90 -7.82 9.62
C ASN A 56 -25.39 -7.44 9.73
N PRO A 57 -26.21 -8.20 10.48
CA PRO A 57 -27.64 -7.89 10.65
C PRO A 57 -27.89 -6.67 11.54
N THR A 58 -26.94 -6.26 12.39
CA THR A 58 -27.10 -5.20 13.39
C THR A 58 -26.61 -3.82 12.93
N HIS A 59 -25.92 -3.73 11.78
CA HIS A 59 -25.47 -2.48 11.13
C HIS A 59 -24.87 -1.44 12.10
N GLN A 60 -23.88 -1.85 12.90
CA GLN A 60 -23.30 -0.97 13.91
C GLN A 60 -22.24 -0.04 13.32
N PHE A 61 -22.40 1.26 13.60
CA PHE A 61 -21.47 2.28 13.12
C PHE A 61 -20.39 2.60 14.15
N TYR A 62 -19.12 2.55 13.74
CA TYR A 62 -17.97 2.83 14.60
C TYR A 62 -17.24 4.10 14.11
N PRO A 63 -17.52 5.29 14.67
CA PRO A 63 -16.92 6.55 14.23
C PRO A 63 -15.39 6.58 14.29
N PHE A 64 -14.79 5.89 15.28
CA PHE A 64 -13.33 5.77 15.38
C PHE A 64 -12.70 5.06 14.16
N ALA A 65 -13.40 4.09 13.57
CA ALA A 65 -12.92 3.42 12.36
C ALA A 65 -12.90 4.37 11.14
N MET A 66 -13.81 5.36 11.11
CA MET A 66 -13.83 6.35 10.02
C MET A 66 -12.59 7.26 10.02
N LEU A 67 -12.04 7.58 11.20
CA LEU A 67 -10.82 8.38 11.29
C LEU A 67 -9.64 7.66 10.62
N GLY A 68 -9.54 6.34 10.79
CA GLY A 68 -8.58 5.51 10.06
C GLY A 68 -8.79 5.59 8.54
N GLY A 69 -10.04 5.51 8.09
CA GLY A 69 -10.40 5.69 6.68
C GLY A 69 -10.03 7.07 6.12
N MET A 70 -10.22 8.14 6.90
CA MET A 70 -9.83 9.50 6.52
C MET A 70 -8.31 9.65 6.38
N ILE A 71 -7.55 9.13 7.34
CA ILE A 71 -6.07 9.14 7.29
C ILE A 71 -5.59 8.34 6.07
N TRP A 72 -6.17 7.15 5.84
CA TRP A 72 -5.84 6.31 4.70
C TRP A 72 -6.15 6.99 3.37
N ALA A 73 -7.32 7.63 3.24
CA ALA A 73 -7.70 8.35 2.03
C ALA A 73 -6.75 9.52 1.76
N THR A 74 -6.38 10.27 2.80
CA THR A 74 -5.44 11.39 2.72
C THR A 74 -4.05 10.92 2.24
N GLY A 75 -3.54 9.83 2.81
CA GLY A 75 -2.27 9.25 2.37
C GLY A 75 -2.28 8.81 0.90
N ASN A 76 -3.42 8.31 0.41
CA ASN A 76 -3.55 7.87 -0.97
C ASN A 76 -3.72 9.00 -2.01
N LEU A 77 -4.01 10.23 -1.59
CA LEU A 77 -4.09 11.37 -2.53
C LEU A 77 -2.76 11.60 -3.25
N LEU A 78 -1.64 11.33 -2.59
CA LEU A 78 -0.30 11.49 -3.13
C LEU A 78 0.16 10.31 -4.00
N THR A 79 -0.59 9.20 -4.01
CA THR A 79 -0.17 7.97 -4.71
C THR A 79 -0.05 8.18 -6.22
N VAL A 80 -1.01 8.88 -6.84
CA VAL A 80 -0.99 9.10 -8.30
C VAL A 80 0.19 10.01 -8.71
N PRO A 81 0.40 11.19 -8.10
CA PRO A 81 1.60 11.99 -8.36
C PRO A 81 2.92 11.24 -8.14
N VAL A 82 3.01 10.44 -7.06
CA VAL A 82 4.19 9.63 -6.78
C VAL A 82 4.42 8.60 -7.89
N ILE A 83 3.38 7.88 -8.31
CA ILE A 83 3.49 6.90 -9.40
C ILE A 83 3.89 7.57 -10.72
N GLN A 84 3.37 8.77 -11.01
CA GLN A 84 3.71 9.52 -12.22
C GLN A 84 5.16 10.05 -12.21
N THR A 85 5.73 10.30 -11.03
CA THR A 85 7.09 10.86 -10.91
C THR A 85 8.18 9.80 -10.83
N ILE A 86 8.01 8.78 -9.99
CA ILE A 86 9.03 7.75 -9.75
C ILE A 86 8.70 6.39 -10.40
N GLY A 87 7.50 6.25 -10.94
CA GLY A 87 7.02 5.02 -11.58
C GLY A 87 6.35 4.05 -10.61
N VAL A 88 5.42 3.24 -11.14
CA VAL A 88 4.60 2.26 -10.40
C VAL A 88 5.45 1.29 -9.56
N SER A 89 6.53 0.76 -10.14
CA SER A 89 7.38 -0.25 -9.50
C SER A 89 8.05 0.28 -8.23
N LEU A 90 8.63 1.48 -8.31
CA LEU A 90 9.35 2.08 -7.18
C LEU A 90 8.36 2.62 -6.14
N GLY A 91 7.27 3.27 -6.57
CA GLY A 91 6.24 3.80 -5.67
C GLY A 91 5.58 2.74 -4.79
N ILE A 92 5.13 1.62 -5.38
CA ILE A 92 4.51 0.53 -4.62
C ILE A 92 5.51 -0.15 -3.68
N SER A 93 6.78 -0.27 -4.08
CA SER A 93 7.82 -0.87 -3.24
C SER A 93 8.10 -0.04 -1.99
N ILE A 94 8.23 1.30 -2.13
CA ILE A 94 8.40 2.23 -1.01
C ILE A 94 7.20 2.19 -0.07
N TRP A 95 5.99 2.15 -0.62
CA TRP A 95 4.76 2.02 0.15
C TRP A 95 4.73 0.73 0.97
N GLY A 96 5.02 -0.41 0.32
CA GLY A 96 5.02 -1.72 0.95
C GLY A 96 6.00 -1.81 2.11
N ILE A 97 7.20 -1.26 1.96
CA ILE A 97 8.21 -1.30 3.04
C ILE A 97 7.86 -0.33 4.17
N SER A 98 7.25 0.83 3.86
CA SER A 98 6.73 1.74 4.90
C SER A 98 5.65 1.07 5.75
N ASN A 99 4.73 0.35 5.10
CA ASN A 99 3.71 -0.45 5.78
C ASN A 99 4.31 -1.59 6.61
N LEU A 100 5.32 -2.27 6.08
CA LEU A 100 6.04 -3.32 6.80
C LEU A 100 6.74 -2.77 8.04
N ALA A 101 7.45 -1.65 7.91
CA ALA A 101 8.20 -1.03 9.02
C ALA A 101 7.26 -0.57 10.13
N ILE A 102 6.20 0.16 9.77
CA ILE A 102 5.20 0.61 10.75
C ILE A 102 4.49 -0.59 11.38
N GLY A 103 4.06 -1.58 10.59
CA GLY A 103 3.40 -2.79 11.09
C GLY A 103 4.27 -3.64 12.01
N TRP A 104 5.57 -3.75 11.69
CA TRP A 104 6.54 -4.42 12.54
C TRP A 104 6.77 -3.65 13.84
N CYS A 105 6.92 -2.32 13.78
CA CYS A 105 7.08 -1.48 14.97
C CYS A 105 5.86 -1.56 15.88
N THR A 106 4.64 -1.47 15.33
CA THR A 106 3.41 -1.53 16.13
C THR A 106 3.20 -2.91 16.76
N GLY A 107 3.44 -4.00 16.01
CA GLY A 107 3.32 -5.37 16.53
C GLY A 107 4.39 -5.76 17.54
N THR A 108 5.62 -5.30 17.35
CA THR A 108 6.76 -5.65 18.23
C THR A 108 6.77 -4.84 19.52
N PHE A 109 6.47 -3.54 19.45
CA PHE A 109 6.55 -2.64 20.61
C PHE A 109 5.18 -2.34 21.26
N GLY A 110 4.07 -2.83 20.69
CA GLY A 110 2.74 -2.55 21.23
C GLY A 110 2.35 -1.07 21.14
N LEU A 111 2.80 -0.38 20.10
CA LEU A 111 2.49 1.04 19.91
C LEU A 111 0.99 1.23 19.65
N PHE A 112 0.44 2.35 20.14
CA PHE A 112 -0.97 2.74 20.02
C PHE A 112 -1.98 1.89 20.81
N GLY A 113 -1.55 1.26 21.91
CA GLY A 113 -2.44 0.52 22.82
C GLY A 113 -2.73 -0.91 22.35
N ILE A 114 -1.88 -1.46 21.48
CA ILE A 114 -1.92 -2.84 21.03
C ILE A 114 -1.03 -3.68 21.95
N ASP A 115 -1.46 -4.88 22.33
CA ASP A 115 -0.61 -5.79 23.10
C ASP A 115 0.57 -6.27 22.24
N ALA A 116 1.79 -6.13 22.78
CA ALA A 116 3.00 -6.59 22.10
C ALA A 116 2.91 -8.10 21.84
N GLN A 117 3.07 -8.52 20.59
CA GLN A 117 3.03 -9.93 20.24
C GLN A 117 4.39 -10.57 20.57
N PRO A 118 4.46 -11.49 21.55
CA PRO A 118 5.69 -12.20 21.83
C PRO A 118 6.02 -13.13 20.66
N VAL A 119 7.26 -13.04 20.18
CA VAL A 119 7.75 -13.84 19.06
C VAL A 119 8.75 -14.85 19.61
N ASP A 120 8.61 -16.13 19.23
CA ASP A 120 9.46 -17.22 19.75
C ASP A 120 10.96 -16.95 19.58
N ASN A 121 11.35 -16.31 18.47
CA ASN A 121 12.72 -15.85 18.24
C ASN A 121 12.75 -14.38 17.82
N GLN A 122 12.89 -13.50 18.80
CA GLN A 122 12.92 -12.05 18.59
C GLN A 122 14.15 -11.58 17.79
N ILE A 123 15.28 -12.29 17.88
CA ILE A 123 16.51 -11.97 17.12
C ILE A 123 16.27 -12.24 15.64
N LEU A 124 15.74 -13.40 15.29
CA LEU A 124 15.46 -13.76 13.90
C LEU A 124 14.43 -12.82 13.26
N ASN A 125 13.40 -12.44 14.02
CA ASN A 125 12.40 -11.46 13.57
C ASN A 125 13.03 -10.07 13.32
N CYS A 126 13.84 -9.58 14.25
CA CYS A 126 14.52 -8.29 14.10
C CYS A 126 15.48 -8.28 12.90
N VAL A 127 16.23 -9.37 12.68
CA VAL A 127 17.10 -9.51 11.51
C VAL A 127 16.29 -9.50 10.22
N GLY A 128 15.18 -10.25 10.15
CA GLY A 128 14.32 -10.28 8.97
C GLY A 128 13.70 -8.90 8.65
N ALA A 129 13.18 -8.22 9.66
CA ALA A 129 12.62 -6.87 9.50
C ALA A 129 13.69 -5.85 9.06
N SER A 130 14.89 -5.92 9.65
CA SER A 130 16.02 -5.07 9.28
C SER A 130 16.45 -5.32 7.83
N LEU A 131 16.59 -6.58 7.42
CA LEU A 131 16.95 -6.96 6.06
C LEU A 131 15.91 -6.45 5.04
N ALA A 132 14.63 -6.55 5.38
CA ALA A 132 13.55 -6.04 4.53
C ALA A 132 13.59 -4.51 4.42
N CYS A 133 13.85 -3.79 5.51
CA CYS A 133 14.02 -2.33 5.47
C CYS A 133 15.29 -1.90 4.70
N ILE A 134 16.37 -2.68 4.79
CA ILE A 134 17.61 -2.44 4.05
C ILE A 134 17.43 -2.67 2.55
N SER A 135 16.36 -3.33 2.09
CA SER A 135 16.08 -3.46 0.65
C SER A 135 15.65 -2.13 -0.02
N VAL A 136 15.13 -1.15 0.73
CA VAL A 136 14.62 0.14 0.20
C VAL A 136 15.65 0.90 -0.64
N PRO A 137 16.89 1.14 -0.17
CA PRO A 137 17.88 1.88 -0.94
C PRO A 137 18.29 1.14 -2.22
N PHE A 138 18.24 -0.20 -2.23
CA PHE A 138 18.52 -0.99 -3.42
C PHE A 138 17.45 -0.80 -4.51
N TYR A 139 16.19 -0.61 -4.12
CA TYR A 139 15.14 -0.24 -5.08
C TYR A 139 15.35 1.15 -5.68
N GLY A 140 15.92 2.09 -4.93
CA GLY A 140 16.24 3.44 -5.42
C GLY A 140 17.22 3.47 -6.60
N PHE A 141 18.08 2.46 -6.74
CA PHE A 141 18.99 2.33 -7.89
C PHE A 141 18.30 1.75 -9.14
N ILE A 142 17.08 1.23 -9.02
CA ILE A 142 16.32 0.69 -10.15
C ILE A 142 15.61 1.84 -10.85
N LYS A 143 16.25 2.37 -11.90
CA LYS A 143 15.67 3.43 -12.73
C LYS A 143 14.37 2.94 -13.40
N SER A 144 13.27 3.63 -13.14
CA SER A 144 11.99 3.29 -13.77
C SER A 144 11.99 3.71 -15.25
N MET A 145 11.21 3.00 -16.06
CA MET A 145 11.02 3.34 -17.48
C MET A 145 10.38 4.73 -17.64
N GLU A 146 9.56 5.15 -16.67
CA GLU A 146 8.96 6.48 -16.60
C GLU A 146 10.04 7.56 -16.44
N GLN A 147 10.98 7.39 -15.51
CA GLN A 147 12.10 8.32 -15.30
C GLN A 147 12.95 8.47 -16.56
N LYS A 148 13.25 7.36 -17.26
CA LYS A 148 14.00 7.42 -18.54
C LYS A 148 13.28 8.25 -19.60
N LYS A 149 11.95 8.11 -19.73
CA LYS A 149 11.16 8.90 -20.68
C LYS A 149 11.12 10.39 -20.34
N ILE A 150 11.04 10.74 -19.06
CA ILE A 150 11.02 12.14 -18.61
C ILE A 150 12.36 12.81 -18.95
N GLU A 151 13.48 12.14 -18.64
CA GLU A 151 14.82 12.65 -18.97
C GLU A 151 15.05 12.79 -20.48
N GLU A 152 14.60 11.82 -21.29
CA GLU A 152 14.67 11.91 -22.76
C GLU A 152 13.88 13.11 -23.30
N MET A 153 12.71 13.43 -22.74
CA MET A 153 11.92 14.61 -23.14
C MET A 153 12.57 15.94 -22.71
N GLU A 154 13.21 15.98 -21.54
CA GLU A 154 13.95 17.15 -21.07
C GLU A 154 15.18 17.42 -21.94
N GLU A 155 15.95 16.38 -22.30
CA GLU A 155 17.07 16.51 -23.22
C GLU A 155 16.67 17.02 -24.62
N VAL A 156 15.50 16.63 -25.12
CA VAL A 156 15.00 17.13 -26.41
C VAL A 156 14.65 18.62 -26.31
N LYS A 157 13.98 19.04 -25.23
CA LYS A 157 13.66 20.47 -25.00
C LYS A 157 14.88 21.35 -24.81
N GLU A 158 15.96 20.82 -24.21
CA GLU A 158 17.19 21.58 -24.00
C GLU A 158 18.02 21.73 -25.29
N LYS A 159 17.73 20.91 -26.31
CA LYS A 159 18.38 20.92 -27.63
C LYS A 159 17.61 21.72 -28.70
N GLU A 160 16.38 22.16 -28.41
CA GLU A 160 15.57 23.07 -29.25
C GLU A 160 15.78 24.54 -28.89
#